data_AF-A0A7X8M833-F1
#
_entry.id   AF-A0A7X8M833-F1
#
_cell.length_a   1.000
_cell.length_b   1.000
_cell.length_c   1.000
_cell.angle_alpha   90.00
_cell.angle_beta   90.00
_cell.angle_gamma   90.00
#
_symmetry.space_group_name_H-M   'P 1'
#
loop_
_entity.id
_entity.type
_entity.pdbx_description
1 polymer ?
#
loop_
_entity_poly.entity_id
_entity_poly.type
_entity_poly.pdbx_seq_one_letter_code
_entity_poly.pdbx_strand_id
1 'polypeptide(L)'
;MTPNELIEQLRSRFGPAIQQAEKVQSNLIMATVDRKDSVEVNRHIFHDLQARFVVAVGTDFRDVTGKFLVDYVYSLADSHLFLVIRLQLPADDLWINAITGAADIPAANWAEREIQDMLGIVLRNHPDPRRLMLADDWPQDLHPYRRDMPLQTYPASVQNAPEMKKPPEGATLVPIGPFFPVLEEPAQIRLFVEGERVVGGDYRGFYNHRGVEKIADSQLNYNQVPFLAERICGI
;
A
#
# COMPACT_ATOMS: atom_id res chain seq x y z
N MET A 1 9.50 -25.47 8.95
CA MET A 1 9.09 -24.48 9.96
C MET A 1 7.58 -24.55 10.13
N THR A 2 7.10 -24.83 11.33
CA THR A 2 5.67 -24.86 11.67
C THR A 2 5.18 -23.45 12.08
N PRO A 3 3.85 -23.21 12.15
CA PRO A 3 3.35 -21.91 12.61
C PRO A 3 3.81 -21.51 14.02
N ASN A 4 3.85 -22.46 14.95
CA ASN A 4 4.25 -22.19 16.33
C ASN A 4 5.75 -21.88 16.41
N GLU A 5 6.59 -22.62 15.66
CA GLU A 5 8.02 -22.33 15.55
C GLU A 5 8.29 -20.93 15.02
N LEU A 6 7.54 -20.48 14.00
CA LEU A 6 7.69 -19.12 13.47
C LEU A 6 7.28 -18.06 14.50
N ILE A 7 6.17 -18.27 15.22
CA ILE A 7 5.72 -17.35 16.29
C ILE A 7 6.79 -17.27 17.39
N GLU A 8 7.32 -18.40 17.83
CA GLU A 8 8.38 -18.45 18.84
C GLU A 8 9.66 -17.78 18.36
N GLN A 9 10.07 -17.99 17.12
CA GLN A 9 11.22 -17.32 16.51
C GLN A 9 11.04 -15.79 16.51
N LEU A 10 9.88 -15.29 16.05
CA LEU A 10 9.58 -13.87 16.02
C LEU A 10 9.58 -13.26 17.43
N ARG A 11 8.94 -13.93 18.40
CA ARG A 11 8.92 -13.48 19.80
C ARG A 11 10.31 -13.52 20.43
N SER A 12 11.10 -14.55 20.15
CA SER A 12 12.46 -14.65 20.70
C SER A 12 13.38 -13.56 20.16
N ARG A 13 13.20 -13.14 18.90
CA ARG A 13 14.04 -12.11 18.28
C ARG A 13 13.60 -10.69 18.62
N PHE A 14 12.30 -10.42 18.59
CA PHE A 14 11.75 -9.06 18.68
C PHE A 14 11.10 -8.76 20.04
N GLY A 15 10.90 -9.77 20.88
CA GLY A 15 10.41 -9.63 22.25
C GLY A 15 9.15 -8.75 22.33
N PRO A 16 9.20 -7.62 23.05
CA PRO A 16 8.03 -6.76 23.28
C PRO A 16 7.50 -6.05 22.03
N ALA A 17 8.27 -6.00 20.93
CA ALA A 17 7.79 -5.43 19.67
C ALA A 17 6.65 -6.26 19.06
N ILE A 18 6.61 -7.58 19.33
CA ILE A 18 5.49 -8.45 18.96
C ILE A 18 4.45 -8.39 20.07
N GLN A 19 3.50 -7.48 19.95
CA GLN A 19 2.45 -7.23 20.95
C GLN A 19 1.49 -8.42 21.08
N GLN A 20 1.17 -9.05 19.95
CA GLN A 20 0.35 -10.25 19.87
C GLN A 20 0.84 -11.08 18.68
N ALA A 21 0.80 -12.40 18.79
CA ALA A 21 1.00 -13.28 17.64
C ALA A 21 0.18 -14.55 17.83
N GLU A 22 -0.57 -14.92 16.81
CA GLU A 22 -1.46 -16.07 16.87
C GLU A 22 -1.55 -16.79 15.53
N LYS A 23 -1.87 -18.08 15.63
CA LYS A 23 -2.22 -18.92 14.50
C LYS A 23 -3.72 -18.75 14.24
N VAL A 24 -4.08 -17.99 13.22
CA VAL A 24 -5.48 -17.72 12.84
C VAL A 24 -6.09 -18.93 12.13
N GLN A 25 -5.30 -19.58 11.27
CA GLN A 25 -5.67 -20.83 10.59
C GLN A 25 -4.48 -21.78 10.50
N SER A 26 -4.66 -22.98 9.93
CA SER A 26 -3.61 -23.99 9.79
C SER A 26 -2.32 -23.43 9.16
N ASN A 27 -2.45 -22.55 8.17
CA ASN A 27 -1.37 -21.97 7.38
C ASN A 27 -1.27 -20.44 7.47
N LEU A 28 -2.00 -19.78 8.38
CA LEU A 28 -2.04 -18.32 8.51
C LEU A 28 -1.68 -17.89 9.91
N ILE A 29 -0.66 -17.04 10.02
CA ILE A 29 -0.20 -16.42 11.25
C ILE A 29 -0.44 -14.93 11.15
N MET A 30 -0.93 -14.33 12.22
CA MET A 30 -1.06 -12.89 12.35
C MET A 30 -0.26 -12.44 13.56
N ALA A 31 0.61 -11.45 13.37
CA ALA A 31 1.37 -10.82 14.43
C ALA A 31 1.09 -9.32 14.45
N THR A 32 0.61 -8.82 15.58
CA THR A 32 0.47 -7.38 15.84
C THR A 32 1.79 -6.82 16.32
N VAL A 33 2.28 -5.79 15.64
CA VAL A 33 3.59 -5.18 15.88
C VAL A 33 3.43 -3.69 16.16
N ASP A 34 4.25 -3.15 17.06
CA ASP A 34 4.31 -1.70 17.24
C ASP A 34 4.84 -1.03 15.97
N ARG A 35 4.17 0.02 15.50
CA ARG A 35 4.58 0.76 14.30
C ARG A 35 6.03 1.26 14.34
N LYS A 36 6.61 1.47 15.53
CA LYS A 36 8.01 1.91 15.69
C LYS A 36 8.99 0.80 15.28
N ASP A 37 8.63 -0.45 15.53
CA ASP A 37 9.46 -1.62 15.25
C ASP A 37 9.13 -2.28 13.90
N SER A 38 8.05 -1.82 13.24
CA SER A 38 7.57 -2.34 11.95
C SER A 38 8.68 -2.48 10.90
N VAL A 39 9.56 -1.50 10.77
CA VAL A 39 10.64 -1.51 9.76
C VAL A 39 11.59 -2.69 9.97
N GLU A 40 12.05 -2.90 11.20
CA GLU A 40 13.02 -3.97 11.50
C GLU A 40 12.39 -5.36 11.42
N VAL A 41 11.12 -5.49 11.84
CA VAL A 41 10.38 -6.75 11.73
C VAL A 41 10.16 -7.13 10.26
N ASN A 42 9.67 -6.20 9.43
CA ASN A 42 9.45 -6.47 8.01
C ASN A 42 10.76 -6.71 7.25
N ARG A 43 11.84 -5.99 7.59
CA ARG A 43 13.20 -6.25 7.06
C ARG A 43 13.63 -7.68 7.32
N HIS A 44 13.51 -8.16 8.56
CA HIS A 44 13.89 -9.53 8.91
C HIS A 44 13.05 -10.58 8.17
N ILE A 45 11.74 -10.37 8.08
CA ILE A 45 10.85 -11.29 7.37
C ILE A 45 11.21 -11.38 5.89
N PHE A 46 11.47 -10.25 5.26
CA PHE A 46 11.79 -10.21 3.83
C PHE A 46 13.21 -10.74 3.55
N HIS A 47 14.22 -10.26 4.26
CA HIS A 47 15.64 -10.54 3.96
C HIS A 47 16.19 -11.79 4.67
N ASP A 48 15.83 -12.04 5.93
CA ASP A 48 16.41 -13.16 6.67
C ASP A 48 15.56 -14.43 6.54
N LEU A 49 14.22 -14.29 6.58
CA LEU A 49 13.30 -15.42 6.36
C LEU A 49 13.01 -15.67 4.88
N GLN A 50 13.52 -14.82 3.99
CA GLN A 50 13.33 -14.92 2.53
C GLN A 50 11.84 -14.99 2.14
N ALA A 51 10.97 -14.36 2.94
CA ALA A 51 9.54 -14.36 2.67
C ALA A 51 9.23 -13.43 1.50
N ARG A 52 8.29 -13.83 0.65
CA ARG A 52 7.83 -13.02 -0.48
C ARG A 52 6.79 -12.03 -0.01
N PHE A 53 7.04 -10.75 -0.21
CA PHE A 53 6.03 -9.72 -0.04
C PHE A 53 4.87 -9.96 -1.02
N VAL A 54 3.65 -9.98 -0.51
CA VAL A 54 2.43 -10.18 -1.31
C VAL A 54 1.73 -8.84 -1.53
N VAL A 55 1.36 -8.16 -0.45
CA VAL A 55 0.62 -6.89 -0.50
C VAL A 55 0.69 -6.18 0.86
N ALA A 56 0.48 -4.87 0.88
CA ALA A 56 0.13 -4.13 2.09
C ALA A 56 -1.30 -3.61 1.96
N VAL A 57 -2.10 -3.72 3.01
CA VAL A 57 -3.51 -3.31 2.99
C VAL A 57 -3.77 -2.39 4.17
N GLY A 58 -4.32 -1.21 3.88
CA GLY A 58 -4.83 -0.31 4.91
C GLY A 58 -6.33 -0.54 5.10
N THR A 59 -6.81 -0.45 6.33
CA THR A 59 -8.25 -0.57 6.61
C THR A 59 -8.67 0.44 7.68
N ASP A 60 -9.74 1.19 7.40
CA ASP A 60 -10.44 1.95 8.41
C ASP A 60 -11.35 1.02 9.21
N PHE A 61 -10.85 0.61 10.39
CA PHE A 61 -11.53 -0.31 11.30
C PHE A 61 -11.96 0.41 12.60
N ARG A 62 -12.14 1.73 12.52
CA ARG A 62 -12.51 2.59 13.66
C ARG A 62 -13.88 2.22 14.22
N ASP A 63 -14.83 1.86 13.38
CA ASP A 63 -16.19 1.50 13.81
C ASP A 63 -16.23 0.24 14.70
N VAL A 64 -15.20 -0.61 14.62
CA VAL A 64 -15.12 -1.87 15.38
C VAL A 64 -14.11 -1.78 16.52
N THR A 65 -12.93 -1.23 16.26
CA THR A 65 -11.79 -1.25 17.20
C THR A 65 -11.32 0.13 17.64
N GLY A 66 -11.88 1.20 17.07
CA GLY A 66 -11.43 2.58 17.28
C GLY A 66 -10.09 2.91 16.59
N LYS A 67 -9.58 2.03 15.72
CA LYS A 67 -8.24 2.15 15.11
C LYS A 67 -8.26 1.92 13.60
N PHE A 68 -7.27 2.49 12.92
CA PHE A 68 -6.89 2.08 11.57
C PHE A 68 -5.96 0.87 11.65
N LEU A 69 -6.02 0.00 10.64
CA LEU A 69 -5.13 -1.15 10.50
C LEU A 69 -4.25 -0.99 9.27
N VAL A 70 -3.00 -1.45 9.36
CA VAL A 70 -2.11 -1.65 8.22
C VAL A 70 -1.57 -3.07 8.31
N ASP A 71 -1.89 -3.90 7.32
CA ASP A 71 -1.50 -5.30 7.25
C ASP A 71 -0.49 -5.51 6.13
N TYR A 72 0.72 -5.95 6.46
CA TYR A 72 1.70 -6.42 5.49
C TYR A 72 1.61 -7.94 5.38
N VAL A 73 1.35 -8.45 4.18
CA VAL A 73 1.14 -9.88 3.93
C VAL A 73 2.37 -10.46 3.25
N TYR A 74 2.86 -11.57 3.80
CA TYR A 74 4.00 -12.32 3.30
C TYR A 74 3.64 -13.78 3.05
N SER A 75 4.27 -14.36 2.03
CA SER A 75 4.24 -15.80 1.76
C SER A 75 5.61 -16.41 2.05
N LEU A 76 5.63 -17.42 2.91
CA LEU A 76 6.79 -18.28 3.16
C LEU A 76 6.60 -19.56 2.35
N ALA A 77 7.18 -19.59 1.15
CA ALA A 77 6.93 -20.65 0.16
C ALA A 77 7.36 -22.04 0.68
N ASP A 78 8.55 -22.13 1.28
CA ASP A 78 9.14 -23.40 1.73
C ASP A 78 8.34 -24.08 2.84
N SER A 79 7.65 -23.30 3.67
CA SER A 79 6.80 -23.80 4.76
C SER A 79 5.31 -23.81 4.41
N HIS A 80 4.94 -23.31 3.22
CA HIS A 80 3.54 -23.12 2.80
C HIS A 80 2.72 -22.30 3.80
N LEU A 81 3.34 -21.28 4.42
CA LEU A 81 2.71 -20.40 5.40
C LEU A 81 2.49 -19.00 4.84
N PHE A 82 1.43 -18.36 5.31
CA PHE A 82 1.23 -16.91 5.20
C PHE A 82 1.45 -16.26 6.56
N LEU A 83 2.14 -15.13 6.54
CA LEU A 83 2.39 -14.29 7.70
C LEU A 83 1.84 -12.90 7.43
N VAL A 84 1.00 -12.41 8.35
CA VAL A 84 0.48 -11.05 8.33
C VAL A 84 1.08 -10.27 9.48
N ILE A 85 1.76 -9.17 9.17
CA ILE A 85 2.24 -8.19 10.13
C ILE A 85 1.25 -7.05 10.20
N ARG A 86 0.53 -6.96 11.31
CA ARG A 86 -0.53 -5.98 11.55
C ARG A 86 -0.02 -4.84 12.42
N LEU A 87 -0.24 -3.62 11.96
CA LEU A 87 -0.12 -2.41 12.76
C LEU A 87 -1.52 -1.92 13.13
N GLN A 88 -1.69 -1.47 14.37
CA GLN A 88 -2.91 -0.81 14.82
C GLN A 88 -2.61 0.64 15.17
N LEU A 89 -3.27 1.58 14.49
CA LEU A 89 -2.99 3.01 14.60
C LEU A 89 -4.19 3.74 15.20
N PRO A 90 -4.01 4.56 16.24
CA PRO A 90 -5.09 5.39 16.75
C PRO A 90 -5.44 6.50 15.75
N ALA A 91 -6.69 6.95 15.75
CA ALA A 91 -7.19 7.90 14.76
C ALA A 91 -6.57 9.31 14.87
N ASP A 92 -6.07 9.68 16.04
CA ASP A 92 -5.48 10.97 16.36
C ASP A 92 -3.95 11.04 16.14
N ASP A 93 -3.31 9.90 15.87
CA ASP A 93 -1.87 9.82 15.62
C ASP A 93 -1.57 8.83 14.48
N LEU A 94 -1.82 9.27 13.25
CA LEU A 94 -1.93 8.41 12.08
C LEU A 94 -0.69 8.47 11.16
N TRP A 95 0.34 7.70 11.53
CA TRP A 95 1.57 7.58 10.74
C TRP A 95 2.22 6.21 10.90
N ILE A 96 3.04 5.84 9.90
CA ILE A 96 3.95 4.70 9.90
C ILE A 96 5.29 5.08 9.26
N ASN A 97 6.33 4.29 9.50
CA ASN A 97 7.58 4.37 8.73
C ASN A 97 7.45 3.44 7.52
N ALA A 98 7.73 3.97 6.33
CA ALA A 98 7.65 3.23 5.08
C ALA A 98 8.69 2.09 5.03
N ILE A 99 8.23 0.85 4.85
CA ILE A 99 9.12 -0.29 4.66
C ILE A 99 9.77 -0.26 3.26
N THR A 100 9.17 0.44 2.29
CA THR A 100 9.71 0.55 0.92
C THR A 100 11.16 1.00 0.91
N GLY A 101 11.46 2.13 1.56
CA GLY A 101 12.83 2.65 1.66
C GLY A 101 13.53 2.13 2.92
N ALA A 102 12.88 2.27 4.08
CA ALA A 102 13.55 2.04 5.35
C ALA A 102 13.83 0.57 5.65
N ALA A 103 13.13 -0.38 5.03
CA ALA A 103 13.40 -1.83 5.12
C ALA A 103 14.03 -2.42 3.84
N ASP A 104 14.24 -1.60 2.80
CA ASP A 104 14.64 -2.01 1.45
C ASP A 104 13.71 -3.09 0.86
N ILE A 105 12.42 -2.75 0.77
CA ILE A 105 11.38 -3.63 0.20
C ILE A 105 10.65 -2.87 -0.91
N PRO A 106 11.24 -2.72 -2.11
CA PRO A 106 10.69 -1.90 -3.18
C PRO A 106 9.27 -2.29 -3.61
N ALA A 107 8.90 -3.57 -3.45
CA ALA A 107 7.58 -4.09 -3.79
C ALA A 107 6.43 -3.47 -2.97
N ALA A 108 6.72 -2.88 -1.81
CA ALA A 108 5.72 -2.21 -0.97
C ALA A 108 5.32 -0.81 -1.48
N ASN A 109 6.05 -0.23 -2.44
CA ASN A 109 5.92 1.17 -2.85
C ASN A 109 4.48 1.59 -3.17
N TRP A 110 3.82 0.82 -4.03
CA TRP A 110 2.49 1.18 -4.51
C TRP A 110 1.43 0.99 -3.42
N ALA A 111 1.50 -0.13 -2.71
CA ALA A 111 0.56 -0.44 -1.64
C ALA A 111 0.66 0.57 -0.48
N GLU A 112 1.87 0.96 -0.07
CA GLU A 112 2.05 2.01 0.94
C GLU A 112 1.47 3.34 0.44
N ARG A 113 1.80 3.77 -0.79
CA ARG A 113 1.29 5.03 -1.34
C ARG A 113 -0.24 5.03 -1.48
N GLU A 114 -0.85 3.91 -1.85
CA GLU A 114 -2.31 3.75 -1.84
C GLU A 114 -2.87 3.96 -0.42
N ILE A 115 -2.28 3.35 0.60
CA ILE A 115 -2.68 3.52 1.99
C ILE A 115 -2.62 5.00 2.41
N GLN A 116 -1.55 5.70 2.02
CA GLN A 116 -1.44 7.14 2.27
C GLN A 116 -2.54 7.93 1.58
N ASP A 117 -2.76 7.68 0.29
CA ASP A 117 -3.70 8.45 -0.54
C ASP A 117 -5.15 8.22 -0.07
N MET A 118 -5.51 6.96 0.11
CA MET A 118 -6.89 6.53 0.29
C MET A 118 -7.39 6.61 1.75
N LEU A 119 -6.49 6.53 2.73
CA LEU A 119 -6.82 6.58 4.17
C LEU A 119 -6.19 7.77 4.89
N GLY A 120 -5.20 8.44 4.30
CA GLY A 120 -4.49 9.55 4.91
C GLY A 120 -3.49 9.14 5.99
N ILE A 121 -3.00 7.89 5.96
CA ILE A 121 -1.95 7.43 6.87
C ILE A 121 -0.61 7.98 6.40
N VAL A 122 0.02 8.82 7.21
CA VAL A 122 1.28 9.48 6.83
C VAL A 122 2.42 8.46 6.74
N LEU A 123 3.03 8.34 5.57
CA LEU A 123 4.23 7.52 5.37
C LEU A 123 5.49 8.34 5.59
N ARG A 124 6.18 8.09 6.69
CA ARG A 124 7.49 8.70 6.95
C ARG A 124 8.57 7.93 6.21
N ASN A 125 9.55 8.66 5.66
CA ASN A 125 10.73 8.09 4.98
C ASN A 125 10.42 7.26 3.72
N HIS A 126 9.27 7.48 3.07
CA HIS A 126 8.98 6.85 1.77
C HIS A 126 9.84 7.50 0.68
N PRO A 127 10.48 6.71 -0.22
CA PRO A 127 11.35 7.27 -1.27
C PRO A 127 10.61 8.08 -2.34
N ASP A 128 9.29 7.93 -2.43
CA ASP A 128 8.43 8.67 -3.35
C ASP A 128 7.09 9.04 -2.67
N PRO A 129 6.99 10.18 -1.97
CA PRO A 129 5.83 10.52 -1.15
C PRO A 129 4.63 11.03 -1.96
N ARG A 130 4.72 11.06 -3.30
CA ARG A 130 3.67 11.60 -4.18
C ARG A 130 2.42 10.71 -4.14
N ARG A 131 1.25 11.33 -4.36
CA ARG A 131 -0.01 10.60 -4.60
C ARG A 131 0.16 9.55 -5.68
N LEU A 132 -0.61 8.47 -5.55
CA LEU A 132 -0.59 7.36 -6.50
C LEU A 132 -1.97 7.18 -7.12
N MET A 133 -3.00 7.00 -6.29
CA MET A 133 -4.33 6.56 -6.70
C MET A 133 -5.25 7.71 -7.07
N LEU A 134 -5.20 8.79 -6.30
CA LEU A 134 -6.08 9.93 -6.47
C LEU A 134 -5.50 10.93 -7.46
N ALA A 135 -6.39 11.60 -8.17
CA ALA A 135 -6.02 12.65 -9.10
C ALA A 135 -5.23 13.75 -8.38
N ASP A 136 -4.34 14.42 -9.12
CA ASP A 136 -3.48 15.45 -8.53
C ASP A 136 -4.27 16.61 -7.93
N ASP A 137 -5.39 16.95 -8.56
CA ASP A 137 -6.32 17.99 -8.15
C ASP A 137 -7.31 17.53 -7.07
N TRP A 138 -7.14 16.35 -6.49
CA TRP A 138 -7.94 15.88 -5.37
C TRP A 138 -7.53 16.61 -4.06
N PRO A 139 -8.49 17.07 -3.22
CA PRO A 139 -8.17 17.72 -1.95
C PRO A 139 -7.33 16.86 -1.00
N GLN A 140 -6.37 17.47 -0.30
CA GLN A 140 -5.40 16.76 0.55
C GLN A 140 -6.00 16.08 1.77
N ASP A 141 -7.11 16.61 2.27
CA ASP A 141 -7.81 16.18 3.48
C ASP A 141 -8.93 15.16 3.22
N LEU A 142 -9.17 14.80 1.97
CA LEU A 142 -10.21 13.85 1.58
C LEU A 142 -9.63 12.48 1.21
N HIS A 143 -10.15 11.45 1.86
CA HIS A 143 -9.62 10.09 1.82
C HIS A 143 -10.76 9.08 1.59
N PRO A 144 -10.96 8.58 0.35
CA PRO A 144 -12.17 7.83 -0.02
C PRO A 144 -12.40 6.53 0.75
N TYR A 145 -11.36 5.88 1.28
CA TYR A 145 -11.49 4.63 2.02
C TYR A 145 -11.79 4.83 3.51
N ARG A 146 -11.88 6.08 3.99
CA ARG A 146 -12.36 6.33 5.35
C ARG A 146 -13.86 6.04 5.46
N ARG A 147 -14.29 5.39 6.53
CA ARG A 147 -15.68 4.97 6.77
C ARG A 147 -16.66 6.15 6.78
N ASP A 148 -16.26 7.25 7.41
CA ASP A 148 -17.00 8.51 7.53
C ASP A 148 -17.07 9.34 6.24
N MET A 149 -16.33 8.96 5.20
CA MET A 149 -16.43 9.61 3.89
C MET A 149 -17.74 9.23 3.19
N PRO A 150 -18.62 10.21 2.83
CA PRO A 150 -19.83 9.94 2.08
C PRO A 150 -19.52 9.33 0.71
N LEU A 151 -20.39 8.46 0.21
CA LEU A 151 -20.18 7.80 -1.07
C LEU A 151 -20.25 8.78 -2.26
N GLN A 152 -21.21 9.70 -2.23
CA GLN A 152 -21.43 10.69 -3.29
C GLN A 152 -20.66 11.98 -3.04
N THR A 153 -19.34 11.88 -2.89
CA THR A 153 -18.47 13.05 -2.72
C THR A 153 -17.82 13.43 -4.04
N TYR A 154 -18.10 14.65 -4.48
CA TYR A 154 -17.53 15.27 -5.69
C TYR A 154 -16.82 16.55 -5.27
N PRO A 155 -15.57 16.46 -4.80
CA PRO A 155 -14.85 17.64 -4.33
C PRO A 155 -14.54 18.60 -5.48
N ALA A 156 -14.43 19.89 -5.16
CA ALA A 156 -13.87 20.85 -6.08
C ALA A 156 -12.38 20.54 -6.32
N SER A 157 -11.95 20.61 -7.58
CA SER A 157 -10.55 20.47 -7.96
C SER A 157 -9.69 21.53 -7.27
N VAL A 158 -8.56 21.10 -6.70
CA VAL A 158 -7.52 21.99 -6.18
C VAL A 158 -6.38 22.12 -7.18
N GLN A 159 -5.75 23.28 -7.25
CA GLN A 159 -4.57 23.45 -8.08
C GLN A 159 -3.39 22.72 -7.44
N ASN A 160 -2.90 21.70 -8.13
CA ASN A 160 -1.73 20.94 -7.69
C ASN A 160 -1.00 20.41 -8.92
N ALA A 161 0.31 20.59 -8.95
CA ALA A 161 1.18 20.06 -9.99
C ALA A 161 2.17 19.11 -9.32
N PRO A 162 2.12 17.79 -9.58
CA PRO A 162 3.04 16.85 -8.97
C PRO A 162 4.47 17.16 -9.42
N GLU A 163 5.43 17.11 -8.50
CA GLU A 163 6.83 17.23 -8.86
C GLU A 163 7.27 15.99 -9.65
N MET A 164 7.74 16.28 -10.85
CA MET A 164 8.19 15.30 -11.83
C MET A 164 9.66 14.98 -11.59
N LYS A 165 10.04 13.70 -11.56
CA LYS A 165 11.45 13.31 -11.37
C LYS A 165 12.31 13.89 -12.50
N LYS A 166 13.50 14.34 -12.16
CA LYS A 166 14.47 14.87 -13.15
C LYS A 166 15.29 13.71 -13.71
N PRO A 167 15.66 13.75 -15.00
CA PRO A 167 16.60 12.79 -15.54
C PRO A 167 17.94 12.90 -14.80
N PRO A 168 18.65 11.78 -14.57
CA PRO A 168 20.04 11.81 -14.12
C PRO A 168 20.92 12.69 -15.02
N GLU A 169 22.04 13.16 -14.48
CA GLU A 169 23.01 13.94 -15.26
C GLU A 169 23.50 13.13 -16.48
N GLY A 170 23.45 13.72 -17.67
CA GLY A 170 23.81 13.05 -18.93
C GLY A 170 22.68 12.23 -19.57
N ALA A 171 21.57 11.99 -18.88
CA ALA A 171 20.43 11.27 -19.43
C ALA A 171 19.46 12.20 -20.18
N THR A 172 18.89 11.69 -21.27
CA THR A 172 17.85 12.35 -22.06
C THR A 172 16.47 11.86 -21.61
N LEU A 173 15.51 12.79 -21.48
CA LEU A 173 14.11 12.47 -21.21
C LEU A 173 13.40 12.09 -22.51
N VAL A 174 12.84 10.88 -22.56
CA VAL A 174 11.91 10.43 -23.59
C VAL A 174 10.50 10.38 -22.98
N PRO A 175 9.63 11.36 -23.28
CA PRO A 175 8.26 11.35 -22.79
C PRO A 175 7.37 10.44 -23.64
N ILE A 176 6.61 9.58 -22.99
CA ILE A 176 5.55 8.73 -23.56
C ILE A 176 4.25 9.12 -22.85
N GLY A 177 3.41 9.92 -23.50
CA GLY A 177 2.27 10.59 -22.86
C GLY A 177 2.01 11.98 -23.47
N PRO A 178 1.07 12.79 -22.95
CA PRO A 178 0.75 13.00 -21.52
C PRO A 178 -0.08 11.89 -20.88
N PHE A 179 -0.98 11.27 -21.64
CA PHE A 179 -1.64 10.01 -21.28
C PHE A 179 -1.67 9.15 -22.54
N PHE A 180 -1.16 7.93 -22.46
CA PHE A 180 -1.02 7.06 -23.63
C PHE A 180 -2.41 6.55 -24.08
N PRO A 181 -2.89 6.90 -25.30
CA PRO A 181 -4.30 6.73 -25.67
C PRO A 181 -4.71 5.29 -25.98
N VAL A 182 -3.77 4.34 -26.02
CA VAL A 182 -4.01 2.93 -26.33
C VAL A 182 -4.09 2.07 -25.05
N LEU A 183 -3.83 2.66 -23.89
CA LEU A 183 -4.02 1.99 -22.60
C LEU A 183 -5.43 2.27 -22.08
N GLU A 184 -6.00 1.28 -21.39
CA GLU A 184 -7.29 1.44 -20.70
C GLU A 184 -7.18 2.39 -19.51
N GLU A 185 -5.97 2.51 -18.97
CA GLU A 185 -5.64 3.43 -17.90
C GLU A 185 -4.80 4.60 -18.41
N PRO A 186 -5.12 5.83 -18.00
CA PRO A 186 -4.31 6.99 -18.31
C PRO A 186 -2.93 6.84 -17.66
N ALA A 187 -1.90 6.65 -18.48
CA ALA A 187 -0.52 6.55 -18.04
C ALA A 187 0.40 7.54 -18.74
N GLN A 188 1.23 8.23 -17.96
CA GLN A 188 2.38 9.01 -18.41
C GLN A 188 3.65 8.26 -18.00
N ILE A 189 4.50 7.97 -18.97
CA ILE A 189 5.80 7.37 -18.72
C ILE A 189 6.87 8.34 -19.20
N ARG A 190 7.76 8.75 -18.30
CA ARG A 190 8.91 9.60 -18.61
C ARG A 190 10.16 8.75 -18.46
N LEU A 191 10.69 8.22 -19.56
CA LEU A 191 11.89 7.39 -19.54
C LEU A 191 13.14 8.25 -19.55
N PHE A 192 14.13 7.89 -18.75
CA PHE A 192 15.45 8.53 -18.74
C PHE A 192 16.44 7.60 -19.44
N VAL A 193 17.08 8.10 -20.50
CA VAL A 193 17.87 7.27 -21.42
C VAL A 193 19.27 7.85 -21.62
N GLU A 194 20.28 7.00 -21.52
CA GLU A 194 21.67 7.30 -21.89
C GLU A 194 22.04 6.46 -23.13
N GLY A 195 22.12 7.12 -24.30
CA GLY A 195 22.26 6.41 -25.58
C GLY A 195 21.06 5.51 -25.85
N GLU A 196 21.24 4.19 -25.79
CA GLU A 196 20.19 3.18 -25.97
C GLU A 196 19.75 2.52 -24.66
N ARG A 197 20.33 2.90 -23.52
CA ARG A 197 20.07 2.29 -22.21
C ARG A 197 19.07 3.11 -21.42
N VAL A 198 17.98 2.47 -20.98
CA VAL A 198 17.07 3.04 -19.98
C VAL A 198 17.78 3.01 -18.61
N VAL A 199 17.99 4.19 -18.03
CA VAL A 199 18.66 4.38 -16.73
C VAL A 199 17.70 4.76 -15.61
N GLY A 200 16.44 5.04 -15.95
CA GLY A 200 15.39 5.27 -14.99
C GLY A 200 14.10 5.70 -15.65
N GLY A 201 13.14 6.10 -14.83
CA GLY A 201 11.94 6.73 -15.32
C GLY A 201 11.05 7.27 -14.21
N ASP A 202 10.02 7.98 -14.64
CA ASP A 202 8.94 8.48 -13.81
C ASP A 202 7.61 8.02 -14.38
N TYR A 203 6.82 7.32 -13.57
CA TYR A 203 5.53 6.78 -13.94
C TYR A 203 4.42 7.54 -13.20
N ARG A 204 3.41 7.96 -13.94
CA ARG A 204 2.16 8.51 -13.41
C ARG A 204 1.01 7.73 -14.05
N GLY A 205 0.16 7.13 -13.22
CA GLY A 205 -0.98 6.31 -13.65
C GLY A 205 -2.11 6.37 -12.65
N PHE A 206 -2.94 5.33 -12.60
CA PHE A 206 -3.96 5.08 -11.57
C PHE A 206 -5.14 6.06 -11.44
N TYR A 207 -5.30 7.06 -12.34
CA TYR A 207 -6.42 8.02 -12.35
C TYR A 207 -7.80 7.37 -12.68
N ASN A 208 -8.05 6.18 -12.15
CA ASN A 208 -9.17 5.28 -12.39
C ASN A 208 -9.95 4.95 -11.11
N HIS A 209 -9.61 5.59 -9.98
CA HIS A 209 -10.40 5.44 -8.76
C HIS A 209 -11.85 5.91 -9.00
N ARG A 210 -12.80 4.98 -8.92
CA ARG A 210 -14.23 5.18 -9.22
C ARG A 210 -15.14 4.97 -8.01
N GLY A 211 -14.56 4.78 -6.81
CA GLY A 211 -15.30 4.49 -5.58
C GLY A 211 -15.94 3.10 -5.51
N VAL A 212 -15.58 2.19 -6.43
CA VAL A 212 -16.19 0.85 -6.52
C VAL A 212 -15.95 0.04 -5.24
N GLU A 213 -14.73 0.07 -4.70
CA GLU A 213 -14.39 -0.64 -3.47
C GLU A 213 -15.17 -0.07 -2.28
N LYS A 214 -15.38 1.26 -2.25
CA LYS A 214 -16.19 1.93 -1.23
C LYS A 214 -17.67 1.52 -1.32
N ILE A 215 -18.22 1.33 -2.52
CA ILE A 215 -19.58 0.79 -2.70
C ILE A 215 -19.65 -0.64 -2.14
N ALA A 216 -18.69 -1.49 -2.52
CA ALA A 216 -18.62 -2.87 -2.05
C ALA A 216 -18.54 -2.97 -0.53
N ASP A 217 -17.73 -2.12 0.10
CA ASP A 217 -17.50 -2.12 1.55
C ASP A 217 -18.63 -1.48 2.39
N SER A 218 -19.33 -0.47 1.85
CA SER A 218 -20.27 0.34 2.65
C SER A 218 -21.75 0.14 2.31
N GLN A 219 -22.09 -0.33 1.09
CA GLN A 219 -23.48 -0.43 0.64
C GLN A 219 -23.93 -1.86 0.35
N LEU A 220 -22.98 -2.75 0.08
CA LEU A 220 -23.28 -4.11 -0.38
C LEU A 220 -23.01 -5.12 0.72
N ASN A 221 -23.79 -6.20 0.71
CA ASN A 221 -23.45 -7.39 1.48
C ASN A 221 -22.59 -8.36 0.64
N TYR A 222 -22.03 -9.37 1.29
CA TYR A 222 -21.16 -10.38 0.67
C TYR A 222 -21.74 -10.99 -0.62
N ASN A 223 -23.04 -11.28 -0.66
CA ASN A 223 -23.68 -11.89 -1.82
C ASN A 223 -23.90 -10.89 -2.97
N GLN A 224 -23.86 -9.58 -2.71
CA GLN A 224 -24.04 -8.53 -3.71
C GLN A 224 -22.71 -8.11 -4.37
N VAL A 225 -21.58 -8.26 -3.68
CA VAL A 225 -20.26 -7.90 -4.19
C VAL A 225 -19.93 -8.58 -5.53
N PRO A 226 -20.21 -9.88 -5.75
CA PRO A 226 -19.97 -10.52 -7.04
C PRO A 226 -20.67 -9.83 -8.22
N PHE A 227 -21.91 -9.36 -8.02
CA PHE A 227 -22.65 -8.65 -9.07
C PHE A 227 -22.04 -7.30 -9.42
N LEU A 228 -21.46 -6.60 -8.43
CA LEU A 228 -20.70 -5.39 -8.70
C LEU A 228 -19.42 -5.72 -9.45
N ALA A 229 -18.68 -6.74 -9.00
CA ALA A 229 -17.43 -7.18 -9.62
C ALA A 229 -17.61 -7.57 -11.09
N GLU A 230 -18.67 -8.28 -11.44
CA GLU A 230 -19.03 -8.65 -12.83
C GLU A 230 -19.28 -7.44 -13.75
N ARG A 231 -19.56 -6.26 -13.19
CA ARG A 231 -19.83 -5.02 -13.94
C ARG A 231 -18.59 -4.15 -14.10
N ILE A 232 -17.48 -4.52 -13.47
CA ILE A 232 -16.20 -3.84 -13.61
C ILE A 232 -15.42 -4.58 -14.70
N CYS A 233 -15.00 -3.85 -15.74
CA CYS A 233 -13.96 -4.37 -16.62
C CYS A 233 -12.66 -4.37 -15.80
N GLY A 234 -12.21 -5.56 -15.39
CA GLY A 234 -10.89 -5.76 -14.82
C GLY A 234 -9.94 -6.18 -15.93
N ILE A 235 -8.97 -5.33 -16.22
CA ILE A 235 -7.79 -5.69 -17.02
C ILE A 235 -6.56 -5.52 -16.15
#